data_AF-A0AAJ1X1I6-F1
#
_entry.id   AF-A0AAJ1X1I6-F1
#
_cell.length_a   1.000
_cell.length_b   1.000
_cell.length_c   1.000
_cell.angle_alpha   90.00
_cell.angle_beta   90.00
_cell.angle_gamma   90.00
#
_symmetry.space_group_name_H-M   'P 1'
#
loop_
_entity.id
_entity.type
_entity.pdbx_description
1 polymer ?
#
loop_
_entity_poly.entity_id
_entity_poly.type
_entity_poly.pdbx_seq_one_letter_code
_entity_poly.pdbx_strand_id
1 'polypeptide(L)'
;MTIEIIDESDTDLVDGERTVRLARFVMDAMRVHPEAELCIKLVDEPTIAELNEQWMGKEGPTDVLSFPMDELRPGLIDEEPEEGVLGDLVLSPTVAARQGETAGHGTLAEFELLTVHGILHLLGYDHAEPEEHKEMFGLQDDLLARWRATT
;
A
#
# COMPACT_ATOMS: atom_id res chain seq x y z
N MET A 1 1.83 -16.64 -0.18
CA MET A 1 1.93 -15.36 0.52
C MET A 1 0.72 -15.26 1.41
N THR A 2 0.94 -14.76 2.61
CA THR A 2 -0.11 -14.53 3.60
C THR A 2 -0.39 -13.04 3.62
N ILE A 3 -1.62 -12.66 3.27
CA ILE A 3 -2.07 -11.27 3.31
C ILE A 3 -3.28 -11.26 4.22
N GLU A 4 -3.14 -10.65 5.38
CA GLU A 4 -4.23 -10.45 6.33
C GLU A 4 -4.82 -9.05 6.11
N ILE A 5 -6.15 -8.95 6.13
CA ILE A 5 -6.83 -7.67 6.13
C ILE A 5 -7.74 -7.57 7.36
N ILE A 6 -7.58 -6.48 8.11
CA ILE A 6 -8.34 -6.19 9.31
C ILE A 6 -9.07 -4.88 9.07
N ASP A 7 -10.40 -4.93 9.01
CA ASP A 7 -11.22 -3.74 8.79
C ASP A 7 -11.84 -3.26 10.10
N GLU A 8 -11.30 -2.14 10.60
CA GLU A 8 -11.78 -1.38 11.76
C GLU A 8 -12.27 0.01 11.34
N SER A 9 -12.51 0.24 10.04
CA SER A 9 -12.90 1.56 9.52
C SER A 9 -14.38 1.89 9.72
N ASP A 10 -15.22 0.89 9.97
CA ASP A 10 -16.68 0.99 10.03
C ASP A 10 -17.30 1.61 8.75
N THR A 11 -16.72 1.30 7.59
CA THR A 11 -17.22 1.78 6.28
C THR A 11 -17.29 0.68 5.22
N ASP A 12 -18.25 0.81 4.29
CA ASP A 12 -18.34 -0.04 3.08
C ASP A 12 -17.73 0.66 1.84
N LEU A 13 -16.80 1.59 2.04
CA LEU A 13 -16.23 2.42 0.96
C LEU A 13 -15.30 1.63 0.03
N VAL A 14 -14.75 0.51 0.51
CA VAL A 14 -13.73 -0.28 -0.16
C VAL A 14 -14.03 -1.77 -0.06
N ASP A 15 -13.58 -2.53 -1.06
CA ASP A 15 -13.72 -3.98 -1.11
C ASP A 15 -12.43 -4.63 -0.61
N GLY A 16 -12.45 -5.17 0.61
CA GLY A 16 -11.29 -5.82 1.21
C GLY A 16 -10.76 -7.02 0.42
N GLU A 17 -11.62 -7.80 -0.25
CA GLU A 17 -11.16 -8.90 -1.10
C GLU A 17 -10.41 -8.38 -2.32
N ARG A 18 -10.89 -7.28 -2.92
CA ARG A 18 -10.20 -6.62 -4.02
C ARG A 18 -8.84 -6.09 -3.57
N THR A 19 -8.74 -5.49 -2.39
CA THR A 19 -7.48 -5.01 -1.81
C THR A 19 -6.48 -6.15 -1.62
N VAL A 20 -6.91 -7.30 -1.09
CA VAL A 20 -6.05 -8.49 -0.95
C VAL A 20 -5.55 -9.00 -2.31
N ARG A 21 -6.43 -9.02 -3.34
CA ARG A 21 -6.02 -9.43 -4.69
C ARG A 21 -5.01 -8.46 -5.31
N LEU A 22 -5.21 -7.16 -5.14
CA LEU A 22 -4.28 -6.14 -5.61
C LEU A 22 -2.93 -6.27 -4.91
N ALA A 23 -2.92 -6.39 -3.58
CA ALA A 23 -1.69 -6.56 -2.80
C ALA A 23 -0.90 -7.79 -3.24
N ARG A 24 -1.59 -8.93 -3.42
CA ARG A 24 -0.98 -10.15 -3.97
C ARG A 24 -0.38 -9.92 -5.35
N PHE A 25 -1.12 -9.27 -6.25
CA PHE A 25 -0.64 -8.95 -7.59
C PHE A 25 0.64 -8.10 -7.55
N VAL A 26 0.69 -7.08 -6.70
CA VAL A 26 1.87 -6.22 -6.54
C VAL A 26 3.04 -7.03 -6.00
N MET A 27 2.84 -7.79 -4.92
CA MET A 27 3.89 -8.62 -4.32
C MET A 27 4.46 -9.64 -5.31
N ASP A 28 3.60 -10.30 -6.10
CA ASP A 28 4.03 -11.20 -7.19
C ASP A 28 4.82 -10.46 -8.26
N ALA A 29 4.32 -9.31 -8.72
CA ALA A 29 4.98 -8.50 -9.75
C ALA A 29 6.34 -7.96 -9.31
N MET A 30 6.49 -7.68 -8.02
CA MET A 30 7.74 -7.23 -7.37
C MET A 30 8.61 -8.40 -6.91
N ARG A 31 8.25 -9.64 -7.21
CA ARG A 31 8.99 -10.86 -6.85
C ARG A 31 9.28 -10.95 -5.36
N VAL A 32 8.32 -10.59 -4.53
CA VAL A 32 8.37 -10.83 -3.08
C VAL A 32 8.28 -12.33 -2.81
N HIS A 33 8.96 -12.82 -1.77
CA HIS A 33 8.98 -14.25 -1.48
C HIS A 33 7.56 -14.80 -1.25
N PRO A 34 7.23 -16.00 -1.79
CA PRO A 34 5.90 -16.57 -1.67
C PRO A 34 5.48 -16.89 -0.24
N GLU A 35 6.37 -16.87 0.75
CA GLU A 35 6.03 -17.05 2.17
C GLU A 35 6.02 -15.73 2.94
N ALA A 36 6.19 -14.59 2.26
CA ALA A 36 6.12 -13.30 2.93
C ALA A 36 4.73 -12.98 3.47
N GLU A 37 4.73 -12.21 4.56
CA GLU A 37 3.54 -11.79 5.30
C GLU A 37 3.32 -10.28 5.15
N LEU A 38 2.07 -9.88 4.88
CA LEU A 38 1.62 -8.49 4.83
C LEU A 38 0.33 -8.36 5.63
N CYS A 39 0.27 -7.39 6.54
CA CYS A 39 -0.97 -7.00 7.20
C CYS A 39 -1.48 -5.68 6.63
N ILE A 40 -2.75 -5.64 6.26
CA ILE A 40 -3.43 -4.42 5.83
C ILE A 40 -4.50 -4.09 6.86
N LYS A 41 -4.38 -2.93 7.50
CA LYS A 41 -5.36 -2.44 8.47
C LYS A 41 -6.14 -1.27 7.90
N LEU A 42 -7.45 -1.40 7.83
CA LEU A 42 -8.34 -0.32 7.46
C LEU A 42 -8.85 0.34 8.75
N VAL A 43 -8.72 1.66 8.86
CA VAL A 43 -9.05 2.39 10.10
C VAL A 43 -9.79 3.69 9.82
N ASP A 44 -10.47 4.19 10.85
CA ASP A 44 -11.12 5.49 10.81
C ASP A 44 -10.12 6.67 10.88
N GLU A 45 -10.60 7.89 10.59
CA GLU A 45 -9.74 9.09 10.62
C GLU A 45 -9.12 9.39 11.99
N PRO A 46 -9.84 9.27 13.11
CA PRO A 46 -9.25 9.45 14.43
C PRO A 46 -8.07 8.51 14.69
N THR A 47 -8.22 7.23 14.34
CA THR A 47 -7.17 6.22 14.54
C THR A 47 -5.95 6.51 13.68
N ILE A 48 -6.12 6.80 12.38
CA ILE A 48 -4.96 7.10 11.53
C ILE A 48 -4.28 8.42 11.91
N ALA A 49 -5.04 9.41 12.43
CA ALA A 49 -4.48 10.65 12.93
C ALA A 49 -3.61 10.43 14.17
N GLU A 50 -4.06 9.60 15.13
CA GLU A 50 -3.28 9.23 16.30
C GLU A 50 -1.97 8.52 15.89
N LEU A 51 -2.05 7.58 14.94
CA LEU A 51 -0.87 6.88 14.42
C LEU A 51 0.09 7.83 13.68
N ASN A 52 -0.43 8.77 12.89
CA ASN A 52 0.37 9.75 12.16
C ASN A 52 1.10 10.70 13.13
N GLU A 53 0.45 11.13 14.20
CA GLU A 53 1.09 11.93 15.24
C GLU A 53 2.15 11.12 15.99
N GLN A 54 1.81 9.90 16.41
CA GLN A 54 2.69 9.03 17.19
C GLN A 54 3.97 8.64 16.44
N TRP A 55 3.84 8.27 15.15
CA TRP A 55 4.94 7.68 14.39
C TRP A 55 5.59 8.64 13.40
N MET A 56 4.85 9.60 12.84
CA MET A 56 5.36 10.57 11.87
C MET A 56 5.52 11.97 12.46
N GLY A 57 5.02 12.23 13.67
CA GLY A 57 5.04 13.56 14.29
C GLY A 57 4.20 14.59 13.54
N LYS A 58 3.23 14.14 12.74
CA LYS A 58 2.36 15.00 11.92
C LYS A 58 0.96 15.04 12.51
N GLU A 59 0.44 16.26 12.70
CA GLU A 59 -0.93 16.45 13.20
C GLU A 59 -1.97 16.12 12.11
N GLY A 60 -3.04 15.42 12.52
CA GLY A 60 -4.21 15.16 11.69
C GLY A 60 -4.13 13.86 10.87
N PRO A 61 -5.25 13.48 10.22
CA PRO A 61 -5.35 12.22 9.50
C PRO A 61 -4.49 12.26 8.23
N THR A 62 -3.95 11.09 7.88
CA THR A 62 -3.34 10.81 6.57
C THR A 62 -4.12 9.70 5.87
N ASP A 63 -3.79 9.46 4.62
CA ASP A 63 -4.37 8.42 3.76
C ASP A 63 -3.78 7.03 4.00
N VAL A 64 -2.46 6.95 4.12
CA VAL A 64 -1.69 5.73 4.24
C VAL A 64 -0.48 5.90 5.18
N LEU A 65 -0.19 4.87 5.98
CA LEU A 65 1.05 4.70 6.74
C LEU A 65 1.63 3.32 6.43
N SER A 66 2.93 3.26 6.20
CA SER A 66 3.65 2.01 5.89
C SER A 66 4.70 1.75 6.97
N PHE A 67 4.65 0.57 7.59
CA PHE A 67 5.54 0.15 8.66
C PHE A 67 6.34 -1.09 8.22
N PRO A 68 7.53 -0.91 7.61
CA PRO A 68 8.37 -2.04 7.20
C PRO A 68 8.90 -2.80 8.42
N MET A 69 9.01 -4.14 8.31
CA MET A 69 9.50 -5.01 9.40
C MET A 69 10.88 -5.60 9.09
N ASP A 70 10.96 -6.59 8.19
CA ASP A 70 12.23 -7.25 7.83
C ASP A 70 12.98 -6.53 6.70
N GLU A 71 12.52 -5.33 6.31
CA GLU A 71 13.11 -4.50 5.26
C GLU A 71 13.34 -5.26 3.93
N LEU A 72 12.38 -6.09 3.55
CA LEU A 72 12.44 -6.86 2.30
C LEU A 72 12.63 -5.95 1.07
N ARG A 73 13.26 -6.50 0.04
CA ARG A 73 13.45 -5.85 -1.26
C ARG A 73 12.90 -6.72 -2.40
N PRO A 74 12.58 -6.11 -3.55
CA PRO A 74 12.21 -6.88 -4.73
C PRO A 74 13.29 -7.89 -5.12
N GLY A 75 12.90 -9.13 -5.40
CA GLY A 75 13.85 -10.17 -5.77
C GLY A 75 14.57 -9.89 -7.10
N LEU A 76 15.86 -10.16 -7.16
CA LEU A 76 16.70 -10.01 -8.37
C LEU A 76 16.56 -11.18 -9.34
N ILE A 77 16.54 -10.91 -10.65
CA ILE A 77 16.40 -11.95 -11.68
C ILE A 77 17.48 -13.02 -11.46
N ASP A 78 17.07 -14.30 -11.52
CA ASP A 78 17.90 -15.48 -11.26
C ASP A 78 18.36 -15.67 -9.80
N GLU A 79 17.77 -14.94 -8.85
CA GLU A 79 17.95 -15.12 -7.41
C GLU A 79 16.64 -15.50 -6.70
N GLU A 80 16.76 -16.29 -5.64
CA GLU A 80 15.65 -16.60 -4.73
C GLU A 80 15.34 -15.36 -3.88
N PRO A 81 14.08 -14.91 -3.81
CA PRO A 81 13.72 -13.74 -3.01
C PRO A 81 13.84 -14.02 -1.51
N GLU A 82 14.03 -12.97 -0.72
CA GLU A 82 14.22 -13.08 0.73
C GLU A 82 12.91 -13.41 1.45
N GLU A 83 12.95 -14.42 2.31
CA GLU A 83 11.88 -14.75 3.25
C GLU A 83 11.77 -13.69 4.36
N GLY A 84 10.55 -13.38 4.80
CA GLY A 84 10.32 -12.50 5.95
C GLY A 84 8.94 -11.84 5.97
N VAL A 85 8.75 -10.94 6.94
CA VAL A 85 7.55 -10.13 7.10
C VAL A 85 7.75 -8.81 6.36
N LEU A 86 6.90 -8.53 5.38
CA LEU A 86 6.94 -7.28 4.62
C LEU A 86 6.59 -6.08 5.51
N GLY A 87 5.54 -6.23 6.33
CA GLY A 87 5.16 -5.26 7.35
C GLY A 87 3.67 -4.95 7.36
N ASP A 88 3.35 -3.77 7.92
CA ASP A 88 1.97 -3.32 8.10
C ASP A 88 1.66 -2.12 7.22
N LEU A 89 0.50 -2.17 6.57
CA LEU A 89 -0.07 -1.10 5.78
C LEU A 89 -1.35 -0.61 6.45
N VAL A 90 -1.36 0.62 6.96
CA VAL A 90 -2.54 1.22 7.60
C VAL A 90 -3.16 2.24 6.65
N LEU A 91 -4.42 2.03 6.26
CA LEU A 91 -5.14 2.82 5.27
C LEU A 91 -6.42 3.40 5.86
N SER A 92 -6.76 4.63 5.49
CA SER A 92 -8.06 5.24 5.82
C SER A 92 -8.98 5.32 4.60
N PRO A 93 -10.04 4.48 4.51
CA PRO A 93 -10.98 4.52 3.39
C PRO A 93 -11.68 5.86 3.21
N THR A 94 -11.97 6.58 4.30
CA THR A 94 -12.66 7.89 4.26
C THR A 94 -11.75 8.98 3.72
N VAL A 95 -10.47 9.00 4.12
CA VAL A 95 -9.49 9.96 3.58
C VAL A 95 -9.26 9.69 2.10
N ALA A 96 -9.06 8.43 1.72
CA ALA A 96 -8.93 8.01 0.32
C ALA A 96 -10.15 8.39 -0.53
N ALA A 97 -11.37 8.21 -0.01
CA ALA A 97 -12.58 8.64 -0.71
C ALA A 97 -12.58 10.14 -0.99
N ARG A 98 -12.25 10.96 0.01
CA ARG A 98 -12.21 12.42 -0.12
C ARG A 98 -11.12 12.88 -1.09
N GLN A 99 -9.96 12.23 -1.09
CA GLN A 99 -8.89 12.51 -2.05
C GLN A 99 -9.28 12.09 -3.47
N GLY A 100 -9.83 10.89 -3.64
CA GLY A 100 -10.31 10.40 -4.94
C GLY A 100 -11.40 11.27 -5.56
N GLU A 101 -12.31 11.83 -4.75
CA GLU A 101 -13.28 12.84 -5.19
C GLU A 101 -12.58 14.14 -5.64
N THR A 102 -11.62 14.62 -4.87
CA THR A 102 -10.87 15.86 -5.16
C THR A 102 -10.03 15.73 -6.44
N ALA A 103 -9.40 14.57 -6.64
CA ALA A 103 -8.57 14.27 -7.79
C ALA A 103 -9.38 13.84 -9.03
N GLY A 104 -10.65 13.50 -8.86
CA GLY A 104 -11.60 13.23 -9.95
C GLY A 104 -11.55 11.82 -10.54
N HIS A 105 -10.82 10.88 -9.93
CA HIS A 105 -10.80 9.47 -10.34
C HIS A 105 -11.59 8.53 -9.41
N GLY A 106 -12.12 9.07 -8.30
CA GLY A 106 -12.99 8.35 -7.37
C GLY A 106 -12.26 7.44 -6.38
N THR A 107 -13.01 7.02 -5.36
CA THR A 107 -12.50 6.25 -4.20
C THR A 107 -11.76 4.99 -4.61
N LEU A 108 -12.33 4.18 -5.51
CA LEU A 108 -11.72 2.91 -5.91
C LEU A 108 -10.32 3.13 -6.49
N ALA A 109 -10.18 4.06 -7.43
CA ALA A 109 -8.91 4.31 -8.08
C ALA A 109 -7.87 4.90 -7.12
N GLU A 110 -8.31 5.73 -6.16
CA GLU A 110 -7.41 6.27 -5.13
C GLU A 110 -6.95 5.17 -4.17
N PHE A 111 -7.87 4.32 -3.74
CA PHE A 111 -7.55 3.26 -2.80
C PHE A 111 -6.61 2.22 -3.40
N GLU A 112 -6.78 1.89 -4.68
CA GLU A 112 -5.83 1.07 -5.43
C GLU A 112 -4.45 1.74 -5.48
N LEU A 113 -4.40 3.05 -5.77
CA LEU A 113 -3.16 3.81 -5.82
C LEU A 113 -2.44 3.78 -4.46
N LEU A 114 -3.13 4.09 -3.37
CA LEU A 114 -2.56 4.10 -2.01
C LEU A 114 -2.08 2.71 -1.58
N THR A 115 -2.79 1.65 -1.98
CA THR A 115 -2.38 0.27 -1.69
C THR A 115 -1.07 -0.07 -2.39
N VAL A 116 -0.94 0.23 -3.69
CA VAL A 116 0.32 0.03 -4.43
C VAL A 116 1.43 0.89 -3.84
N HIS A 117 1.14 2.17 -3.58
CA HIS A 117 2.08 3.13 -3.04
C HIS A 117 2.67 2.66 -1.71
N GLY A 118 1.83 2.22 -0.77
CA GLY A 118 2.28 1.75 0.52
C GLY A 118 3.10 0.46 0.44
N ILE A 119 2.74 -0.48 -0.43
CA ILE A 119 3.55 -1.70 -0.65
C ILE A 119 4.94 -1.33 -1.21
N LEU A 120 5.02 -0.35 -2.11
CA LEU A 120 6.32 0.12 -2.61
C LEU A 120 7.18 0.72 -1.50
N HIS A 121 6.60 1.50 -0.57
CA HIS A 121 7.31 1.96 0.63
C HIS A 121 7.78 0.81 1.52
N LEU A 122 6.95 -0.22 1.73
CA LEU A 122 7.36 -1.42 2.49
C LEU A 122 8.53 -2.16 1.83
N LEU A 123 8.64 -2.08 0.51
CA LEU A 123 9.75 -2.64 -0.29
C LEU A 123 10.97 -1.72 -0.38
N GLY A 124 10.98 -0.60 0.37
CA GLY A 124 12.11 0.30 0.47
C GLY A 124 12.24 1.31 -0.67
N TYR A 125 11.20 1.49 -1.50
CA TYR A 125 11.14 2.64 -2.41
C TYR A 125 10.73 3.89 -1.64
N ASP A 126 11.32 5.03 -1.99
CA ASP A 126 10.94 6.35 -1.48
C ASP A 126 10.71 7.30 -2.68
N HIS A 127 10.26 8.50 -2.41
CA HIS A 127 10.03 9.55 -3.41
C HIS A 127 10.43 10.94 -2.88
N ALA A 128 11.38 10.99 -1.93
CA ALA A 128 11.89 12.24 -1.37
C ALA A 128 12.75 13.01 -2.39
N GLU A 129 13.62 12.31 -3.12
CA GLU A 129 14.46 12.90 -4.16
C GLU A 129 13.85 12.76 -5.57
N PRO A 130 14.21 13.64 -6.54
CA PRO A 130 13.60 13.61 -7.88
C PRO A 130 13.77 12.29 -8.65
N GLU A 131 14.91 11.60 -8.49
CA GLU A 131 15.16 10.33 -9.17
C GLU A 131 14.39 9.18 -8.51
N GLU A 132 14.32 9.15 -7.16
CA GLU A 132 13.52 8.19 -6.40
C GLU A 132 12.03 8.36 -6.74
N HIS A 133 11.54 9.60 -6.76
CA HIS A 133 10.18 9.91 -7.19
C HIS A 133 9.90 9.39 -8.60
N LYS A 134 10.80 9.61 -9.54
CA LYS A 134 10.62 9.15 -10.92
C LYS A 134 10.57 7.63 -11.01
N GLU A 135 11.42 6.93 -10.26
CA GLU A 135 11.43 5.47 -10.20
C GLU A 135 10.15 4.92 -9.59
N MET A 136 9.82 5.35 -8.36
CA MET A 136 8.68 4.84 -7.61
C MET A 136 7.35 5.12 -8.33
N PHE A 137 7.14 6.35 -8.84
CA PHE A 137 5.90 6.67 -9.56
C PHE A 137 5.80 5.95 -10.90
N GLY A 138 6.93 5.75 -11.60
CA GLY A 138 6.96 4.94 -12.82
C GLY A 138 6.55 3.48 -12.57
N LEU A 139 7.04 2.89 -11.48
CA LEU A 139 6.63 1.55 -11.04
C LEU A 139 5.17 1.50 -10.62
N GLN A 140 4.71 2.48 -9.85
CA GLN A 140 3.31 2.59 -9.40
C GLN A 140 2.36 2.62 -10.60
N ASP A 141 2.66 3.44 -11.60
CA ASP A 141 1.84 3.57 -12.81
C ASP A 141 1.83 2.26 -13.63
N ASP A 142 2.97 1.60 -13.80
CA ASP A 142 3.07 0.30 -14.50
C ASP A 142 2.23 -0.77 -13.79
N LEU A 143 2.37 -0.89 -12.47
CA LEU A 143 1.65 -1.87 -11.67
C LEU A 143 0.14 -1.66 -11.73
N LEU A 144 -0.32 -0.42 -11.57
CA LEU A 144 -1.75 -0.08 -11.67
C LEU A 144 -2.30 -0.33 -13.09
N ALA A 145 -1.53 0.00 -14.13
CA ALA A 145 -1.94 -0.25 -15.51
C ALA A 145 -2.10 -1.75 -15.78
N ARG A 146 -1.15 -2.58 -15.33
CA ARG A 146 -1.20 -4.04 -15.48
C ARG A 146 -2.32 -4.67 -14.66
N TRP A 147 -2.54 -4.22 -13.42
CA TRP A 147 -3.65 -4.66 -12.58
C TRP A 147 -5.00 -4.43 -13.26
N ARG A 148 -5.22 -3.20 -13.77
CA ARG A 148 -6.47 -2.82 -14.45
C ARG A 148 -6.67 -3.48 -15.82
N ALA A 149 -5.60 -3.95 -16.46
CA ALA A 149 -5.71 -4.71 -17.71
C ALA A 149 -6.14 -6.18 -17.48
N THR A 150 -6.07 -6.68 -16.25
CA THR A 150 -6.35 -8.08 -15.91
C THR A 150 -7.65 -8.30 -15.13
N THR A 151 -8.34 -7.22 -14.75
CA THR A 151 -9.56 -7.22 -13.93
C THR A 151 -10.73 -6.60 -14.69
#